data_AF-A0A5C3LIX1-F1
#
_entry.id   AF-A0A5C3LIX1-F1
#
_cell.length_a   1.000
_cell.length_b   1.000
_cell.length_c   1.000
_cell.angle_alpha   90.00
_cell.angle_beta   90.00
_cell.angle_gamma   90.00
#
_symmetry.space_group_name_H-M   'P 1'
#
loop_
_entity.id
_entity.type
_entity.pdbx_description
1 polymer ?
#
loop_
_entity_poly.entity_id
_entity_poly.type
_entity_poly.pdbx_seq_one_letter_code
_entity_poly.pdbx_strand_id
1 'polypeptide(L)'
;MPESGLGHNASSHPAEDVGSRKCKDDDRDSDDFVVCDGESSSDADNEILERRDIGSIVPLLQLLPALTIEDNRYILNDTITQSDVQRLKLEAHKVRSFKHSGDLSPSVDPSIFFRLALLLKEPLFPSLRQLRLPSIGESLTHIFLFLSPSLQIVEMGDISYSAIRIATSFLAALPSEAPRLSHLVLRGPLKLGVTALVPISHLTQLRSLELFDVVVLDNFNLLSRLGRLTNLETFVLQLDTQSLNYCSPDHKTLPAGTFAKLRTLGVTATFSLINDLLHAISSDGLTVLRIQPLIVELVTRKKKGRKERSLPTPTLEQLVPCKMKEMFEIISSKWSQGVLSLYLDMLDTRASYGRTQTFNLLEEVIASLASLSNLETLHIKKWGIENLDYHIKQLAPSWKKIRELEFPLHRSNNTIGLGALRIIAASCPHLHSLQICIEPLSVTSLTNDMASYVLNHGLRKLSVGSSSGSKALDAGQRRFIARYLSVVFPVLTTMETHPGRNKEEWDLVHELLRMLQEVRRDDMNRNLQK
;
A
#
# COMPACT_ATOMS: atom_id res chain seq x y z
N MET A 1 67.08 28.90 -19.54
CA MET A 1 66.79 30.29 -19.12
C MET A 1 66.57 31.14 -20.36
N PRO A 2 65.69 32.17 -20.36
CA PRO A 2 64.88 32.76 -19.27
C PRO A 2 63.37 32.40 -19.42
N GLU A 3 62.54 32.31 -18.39
CA GLU A 3 62.07 33.24 -17.34
C GLU A 3 60.93 34.22 -17.73
N SER A 4 59.97 34.27 -16.81
CA SER A 4 59.10 35.39 -16.41
C SER A 4 57.71 35.54 -17.05
N GLY A 5 56.71 35.67 -16.17
CA GLY A 5 55.31 35.97 -16.51
C GLY A 5 54.34 35.79 -15.34
N LEU A 6 54.63 36.41 -14.19
CA LEU A 6 53.72 36.52 -13.03
C LEU A 6 52.52 37.43 -13.40
N GLY A 7 51.32 36.99 -13.04
CA GLY A 7 50.10 37.79 -13.11
C GLY A 7 49.19 37.48 -11.92
N HIS A 8 49.29 38.31 -10.88
CA HIS A 8 48.33 38.37 -9.78
C HIS A 8 46.96 38.85 -10.29
N ASN A 9 45.88 38.24 -9.81
CA ASN A 9 44.62 38.95 -9.63
C ASN A 9 43.89 38.42 -8.40
N ALA A 10 43.75 39.31 -7.43
CA ALA A 10 42.92 39.18 -6.26
C ALA A 10 41.45 39.43 -6.65
N SER A 11 40.56 38.58 -6.17
CA SER A 11 39.11 38.83 -6.18
C SER A 11 38.55 38.43 -4.82
N SER A 12 38.15 39.46 -4.08
CA SER A 12 37.45 39.47 -2.81
C SER A 12 36.13 38.70 -2.86
N HIS A 13 35.96 37.73 -1.95
CA HIS A 13 34.67 37.18 -1.56
C HIS A 13 34.19 37.88 -0.27
N PRO A 14 32.91 38.30 -0.16
CA PRO A 14 32.35 38.75 1.09
C PRO A 14 32.00 37.54 1.98
N ALA A 15 32.31 37.70 3.27
CA ALA A 15 31.96 36.77 4.33
C ALA A 15 30.43 36.73 4.53
N GLU A 16 29.84 35.53 4.46
CA GLU A 16 28.48 35.29 4.92
C GLU A 16 28.47 35.06 6.43
N ASP A 17 27.66 35.88 7.08
CA ASP A 17 27.36 35.97 8.49
C ASP A 17 26.49 34.78 8.92
N VAL A 18 27.10 33.82 9.63
CA VAL A 18 26.41 32.64 10.18
C VAL A 18 25.74 33.02 11.50
N GLY A 19 24.48 33.47 11.38
CA GLY A 19 23.59 33.68 12.51
C GLY A 19 23.29 32.37 13.25
N SER A 20 23.95 32.20 14.40
CA SER A 20 23.70 31.13 15.36
C SER A 20 22.34 31.31 16.04
N ARG A 21 21.33 30.53 15.65
CA ARG A 21 20.08 30.39 16.41
C ARG A 21 20.26 29.36 17.52
N LYS A 22 20.42 29.86 18.75
CA LYS A 22 20.19 29.12 20.00
C LYS A 22 18.74 28.66 20.05
N CYS A 23 18.49 27.36 19.92
CA CYS A 23 17.27 26.76 20.44
C CYS A 23 17.47 26.54 21.94
N LYS A 24 16.50 27.02 22.72
CA LYS A 24 16.40 26.81 24.16
C LYS A 24 16.02 25.36 24.41
N ASP A 25 16.79 24.73 25.29
CA ASP A 25 16.42 23.51 26.00
C ASP A 25 15.28 23.87 26.97
N ASP A 26 14.16 23.15 26.84
CA ASP A 26 13.10 23.13 27.85
C ASP A 26 13.26 21.85 28.66
N ASP A 27 13.60 22.04 29.92
CA ASP A 27 13.58 21.07 31.00
C ASP A 27 12.19 20.46 31.16
N ARG A 28 12.10 19.11 31.15
CA ARG A 28 11.03 18.38 31.83
C ARG A 28 11.59 17.22 32.64
N ASP A 29 11.68 17.54 33.91
CA ASP A 29 11.67 16.75 35.12
C ASP A 29 10.84 15.46 35.12
N SER A 30 11.43 14.46 35.79
CA SER A 30 10.86 13.60 36.85
C SER A 30 9.85 12.52 36.42
N ASP A 31 10.29 11.25 36.43
CA ASP A 31 10.26 10.32 37.57
C ASP A 31 8.89 9.63 37.71
N ASP A 32 8.82 8.39 37.22
CA ASP A 32 7.94 7.36 37.78
C ASP A 32 8.63 6.00 37.64
N PHE A 33 9.27 5.59 38.74
CA PHE A 33 9.77 4.24 38.98
C PHE A 33 8.58 3.31 39.23
N VAL A 34 8.32 2.39 38.30
CA VAL A 34 7.43 1.24 38.55
C VAL A 34 8.30 0.06 38.98
N VAL A 35 8.24 -0.26 40.26
CA VAL A 35 8.73 -1.51 40.85
C VAL A 35 7.74 -2.61 40.46
N CYS A 36 8.18 -3.54 39.61
CA CYS A 36 7.44 -4.78 39.36
C CYS A 36 7.96 -5.86 40.31
N ASP A 37 7.15 -6.20 41.31
CA ASP A 37 7.38 -7.33 42.19
C ASP A 37 7.33 -8.65 41.43
N GLY A 38 8.26 -9.54 41.77
CA GLY A 38 8.43 -10.84 41.14
C GLY A 38 7.36 -11.85 41.56
N GLU A 39 6.62 -12.33 40.57
CA GLU A 39 5.83 -13.55 40.68
C GLU A 39 6.62 -14.77 40.19
N SER A 40 6.42 -15.87 40.90
CA SER A 40 7.16 -17.13 40.89
C SER A 40 7.14 -17.87 39.54
N SER A 41 8.34 -18.14 39.06
CA SER A 41 8.75 -18.81 37.81
C SER A 41 8.62 -20.34 37.85
N SER A 42 7.40 -20.90 37.87
CA SER A 42 7.25 -22.36 37.64
C SER A 42 6.21 -22.77 36.60
N ASP A 43 5.30 -21.87 36.20
CA ASP A 43 4.31 -22.17 35.15
C ASP A 43 4.74 -21.70 33.74
N ALA A 44 5.76 -20.85 33.64
CA ALA A 44 6.28 -20.36 32.36
C ALA A 44 7.01 -21.45 31.54
N ASP A 45 7.55 -22.49 32.19
CA ASP A 45 8.34 -23.53 31.51
C ASP A 45 7.48 -24.54 30.74
N ASN A 46 6.19 -24.70 31.09
CA ASN A 46 5.28 -25.60 30.39
C ASN A 46 4.55 -24.97 29.19
N GLU A 47 4.44 -23.64 29.11
CA GLU A 47 3.88 -22.94 27.94
C GLU A 47 4.90 -22.82 26.78
N ILE A 48 6.17 -23.14 27.02
CA ILE A 48 7.23 -23.14 26.01
C ILE A 48 7.10 -24.34 25.04
N LEU A 49 6.43 -25.42 25.45
CA LEU A 49 6.40 -26.71 24.74
C LEU A 49 5.38 -26.82 23.60
N GLU A 50 4.42 -25.90 23.47
CA GLU A 50 3.50 -25.83 22.33
C GLU A 50 3.87 -24.78 21.26
N ARG A 51 5.02 -24.11 21.40
CA ARG A 51 5.38 -22.96 20.55
C ARG A 51 5.64 -23.37 19.10
N ARG A 52 4.62 -23.19 18.27
CA ARG A 52 4.71 -23.25 16.81
C ARG A 52 5.38 -21.99 16.24
N ASP A 53 5.31 -20.88 16.97
CA ASP A 53 5.79 -19.57 16.53
C ASP A 53 6.84 -19.05 17.52
N ILE A 54 8.05 -18.76 17.04
CA ILE A 54 9.12 -18.19 17.87
C ILE A 54 9.68 -16.91 17.22
N GLY A 55 9.91 -15.88 18.04
CA GLY A 55 10.47 -14.58 17.63
C GLY A 55 11.99 -14.45 17.83
N SER A 56 12.62 -15.50 18.37
CA SER A 56 14.05 -15.56 18.65
C SER A 56 14.50 -17.03 18.64
N ILE A 57 15.74 -17.28 18.25
CA ILE A 57 16.37 -18.60 18.31
C ILE A 57 16.85 -18.93 19.74
N VAL A 58 17.02 -17.91 20.60
CA VAL A 58 17.61 -18.05 21.94
C VAL A 58 16.93 -19.14 22.79
N PRO A 59 15.58 -19.26 22.86
CA PRO A 59 14.94 -20.33 23.62
C PRO A 59 15.35 -21.74 23.20
N LEU A 60 15.67 -21.95 21.92
CA LEU A 60 16.18 -23.22 21.43
C LEU A 60 17.66 -23.40 21.75
N LEU A 61 18.46 -22.33 21.66
CA LEU A 61 19.87 -22.38 22.03
C LEU A 61 20.05 -22.68 23.52
N GLN A 62 19.13 -22.23 24.38
CA GLN A 62 19.15 -22.50 25.82
C GLN A 62 18.99 -24.00 26.17
N LEU A 63 18.59 -24.84 25.21
CA LEU A 63 18.61 -26.29 25.36
C LEU A 63 20.04 -26.87 25.35
N LEU A 64 21.02 -26.09 24.90
CA LEU A 64 22.42 -26.48 24.84
C LEU A 64 23.14 -26.05 26.14
N PRO A 65 23.65 -26.99 26.94
CA PRO A 65 24.35 -26.67 28.19
C PRO A 65 25.60 -25.80 27.99
N ALA A 66 26.20 -25.88 26.81
CA ALA A 66 27.39 -25.12 26.42
C ALA A 66 27.13 -23.63 26.15
N LEU A 67 25.86 -23.18 26.15
CA LEU A 67 25.51 -21.80 25.88
C LEU A 67 25.81 -20.91 27.09
N THR A 68 26.64 -19.90 26.88
CA THR A 68 26.99 -18.90 27.90
C THR A 68 26.82 -17.49 27.33
N ILE A 69 26.74 -16.50 28.20
CA ILE A 69 26.66 -15.09 27.82
C ILE A 69 27.99 -14.42 28.19
N GLU A 70 28.69 -13.87 27.19
CA GLU A 70 29.91 -13.08 27.37
C GLU A 70 29.78 -11.79 26.57
N ASP A 71 30.15 -10.65 27.16
CA ASP A 71 30.11 -9.34 26.50
C ASP A 71 28.77 -9.01 25.81
N ASN A 72 27.66 -9.36 26.48
CA ASN A 72 26.30 -9.22 25.94
C ASN A 72 26.06 -10.00 24.62
N ARG A 73 26.75 -11.13 24.45
CA ARG A 73 26.56 -12.06 23.34
C ARG A 73 26.44 -13.50 23.83
N TYR A 74 25.54 -14.24 23.21
CA TYR A 74 25.48 -15.69 23.38
C TYR A 74 26.63 -16.35 22.60
N ILE A 75 27.43 -17.16 23.30
CA ILE A 75 28.51 -17.96 22.73
C ILE A 75 28.44 -19.42 23.22
N LEU A 76 29.10 -20.33 22.50
CA LEU A 76 29.17 -21.76 22.84
C LEU A 76 30.58 -22.13 23.31
N ASN A 77 30.78 -22.23 24.63
CA ASN A 77 32.11 -22.40 25.24
C ASN A 77 32.48 -23.85 25.60
N ASP A 78 31.58 -24.80 25.39
CA ASP A 78 31.81 -26.21 25.72
C ASP A 78 31.51 -27.14 24.53
N THR A 79 31.78 -28.43 24.74
CA THR A 79 31.40 -29.54 23.89
C THR A 79 29.87 -29.72 23.90
N ILE A 80 29.30 -29.91 22.72
CA ILE A 80 27.88 -30.23 22.56
C ILE A 80 27.79 -31.73 22.36
N THR A 81 27.06 -32.43 23.23
CA THR A 81 26.91 -33.88 23.14
C THR A 81 25.89 -34.27 22.05
N GLN A 82 25.93 -35.52 21.61
CA GLN A 82 24.93 -36.06 20.68
C GLN A 82 23.49 -35.93 21.25
N SER A 83 23.32 -36.10 22.57
CA SER A 83 22.02 -35.98 23.25
C SER A 83 21.47 -34.57 23.16
N ASP A 84 22.32 -33.55 23.34
CA ASP A 84 21.92 -32.14 23.25
C ASP A 84 21.44 -31.81 21.83
N VAL A 85 22.15 -32.32 20.81
CA VAL A 85 21.74 -32.15 19.40
C VAL A 85 20.40 -32.81 19.13
N GLN A 86 20.13 -34.01 19.65
CA GLN A 86 18.84 -34.68 19.46
C GLN A 86 17.70 -33.92 20.13
N ARG A 87 17.92 -33.40 21.34
CA ARG A 87 16.93 -32.56 22.03
C ARG A 87 16.65 -31.27 21.24
N LEU A 88 17.71 -30.61 20.76
CA LEU A 88 17.57 -29.43 19.90
C LEU A 88 16.77 -29.75 18.65
N LYS A 89 17.08 -30.86 17.95
CA LYS A 89 16.34 -31.30 16.75
C LYS A 89 14.86 -31.55 17.04
N LEU A 90 14.54 -32.23 18.15
CA LEU A 90 13.17 -32.52 18.54
C LEU A 90 12.35 -31.23 18.73
N GLU A 91 12.90 -30.25 19.44
CA GLU A 91 12.23 -28.97 19.67
C GLU A 91 12.19 -28.10 18.40
N ALA A 92 13.28 -28.07 17.63
CA ALA A 92 13.36 -27.33 16.38
C ALA A 92 12.37 -27.86 15.32
N HIS A 93 12.00 -29.15 15.37
CA HIS A 93 10.98 -29.74 14.52
C HIS A 93 9.55 -29.25 14.84
N LYS A 94 9.31 -28.71 16.03
CA LYS A 94 8.01 -28.15 16.43
C LYS A 94 7.77 -26.76 15.85
N VAL A 95 8.85 -26.03 15.52
CA VAL A 95 8.79 -24.67 14.98
C VAL A 95 8.18 -24.66 13.57
N ARG A 96 7.12 -23.88 13.40
CA ARG A 96 6.38 -23.67 12.14
C ARG A 96 6.50 -22.24 11.64
N SER A 97 6.67 -21.25 12.52
CA SER A 97 6.89 -19.86 12.17
C SER A 97 8.09 -19.30 12.91
N PHE A 98 8.95 -18.60 12.17
CA PHE A 98 10.11 -17.92 12.72
C PHE A 98 10.08 -16.46 12.29
N LYS A 99 10.13 -15.55 13.26
CA LYS A 99 10.29 -14.12 13.03
C LYS A 99 11.62 -13.66 13.62
N HIS A 100 12.54 -13.22 12.77
CA HIS A 100 13.82 -12.68 13.26
C HIS A 100 13.64 -11.20 13.64
N SER A 101 13.70 -10.91 14.94
CA SER A 101 13.75 -9.54 15.42
C SER A 101 15.22 -9.08 15.30
N GLY A 102 15.54 -8.20 14.34
CA GLY A 102 16.91 -7.85 13.95
C GLY A 102 17.84 -7.36 15.08
N ASP A 103 17.26 -6.97 16.22
CA ASP A 103 17.99 -6.52 17.41
C ASP A 103 17.69 -7.48 18.57
N LEU A 104 18.50 -8.54 18.69
CA LEU A 104 18.54 -9.34 19.92
C LEU A 104 19.58 -8.75 20.85
N SER A 105 19.18 -8.42 22.08
CA SER A 105 20.07 -8.14 23.20
C SER A 105 19.76 -9.15 24.31
N PRO A 106 20.63 -10.14 24.59
CA PRO A 106 21.97 -10.33 24.01
C PRO A 106 21.95 -10.81 22.56
N SER A 107 22.97 -10.44 21.77
CA SER A 107 23.09 -10.89 20.36
C SER A 107 23.65 -12.31 20.28
N VAL A 108 23.30 -13.08 19.25
CA VAL A 108 23.84 -14.44 19.06
C VAL A 108 25.10 -14.36 18.21
N ASP A 109 26.22 -14.91 18.71
CA ASP A 109 27.47 -14.87 17.97
C ASP A 109 27.39 -15.70 16.67
N PRO A 110 27.88 -15.19 15.51
CA PRO A 110 27.82 -15.89 14.23
C PRO A 110 28.44 -17.31 14.24
N SER A 111 29.44 -17.55 15.10
CA SER A 111 30.09 -18.86 15.23
C SER A 111 29.14 -19.96 15.69
N ILE A 112 28.09 -19.61 16.46
CA ILE A 112 27.05 -20.55 16.89
C ILE A 112 26.34 -21.13 15.67
N PHE A 113 25.91 -20.28 14.74
CA PHE A 113 25.20 -20.73 13.55
C PHE A 113 26.07 -21.60 12.66
N PHE A 114 27.35 -21.24 12.50
CA PHE A 114 28.30 -22.09 11.77
C PHE A 114 28.44 -23.47 12.42
N ARG A 115 28.58 -23.53 13.76
CA ARG A 115 28.67 -24.79 14.50
C ARG A 115 27.39 -25.62 14.36
N LEU A 116 26.22 -24.98 14.44
CA LEU A 116 24.93 -25.65 14.21
C LEU A 116 24.81 -26.21 12.79
N ALA A 117 25.27 -25.45 11.78
CA ALA A 117 25.27 -25.90 10.39
C ALA A 117 26.05 -27.22 10.21
N LEU A 118 27.23 -27.30 10.85
CA LEU A 118 28.09 -28.49 10.81
C LEU A 118 27.47 -29.69 11.54
N LEU A 119 26.78 -29.44 12.66
CA LEU A 119 26.19 -30.50 13.49
C LEU A 119 24.90 -31.09 12.91
N LEU A 120 24.01 -30.25 12.38
CA LEU A 120 22.66 -30.68 12.03
C LEU A 120 22.59 -31.41 10.67
N LYS A 121 23.40 -30.98 9.69
CA LYS A 121 23.38 -31.44 8.28
C LYS A 121 22.02 -31.33 7.57
N GLU A 122 21.07 -30.66 8.20
CA GLU A 122 19.71 -30.40 7.73
C GLU A 122 19.31 -28.98 8.13
N PRO A 123 18.23 -28.42 7.56
CA PRO A 123 17.73 -27.12 7.98
C PRO A 123 17.46 -27.11 9.48
N LEU A 124 17.81 -26.02 10.16
CA LEU A 124 17.63 -25.89 11.60
C LEU A 124 16.16 -26.10 12.00
N PHE A 125 15.24 -25.55 11.22
CA PHE A 125 13.79 -25.76 11.39
C PHE A 125 13.24 -26.57 10.21
N PRO A 126 13.35 -27.91 10.22
CA PRO A 126 12.96 -28.75 9.09
C PRO A 126 11.46 -28.66 8.77
N SER A 127 10.68 -28.19 9.74
CA SER A 127 9.22 -28.11 9.75
C SER A 127 8.68 -26.68 9.57
N LEU A 128 9.56 -25.72 9.27
CA LEU A 128 9.26 -24.30 9.11
C LEU A 128 8.39 -24.02 7.89
N ARG A 129 7.23 -23.40 8.12
CA ARG A 129 6.28 -22.98 7.09
C ARG A 129 6.35 -21.48 6.81
N GLN A 130 6.74 -20.68 7.79
CA GLN A 130 6.78 -19.23 7.68
C GLN A 130 8.11 -18.66 8.19
N LEU A 131 8.73 -17.83 7.38
CA LEU A 131 9.96 -17.11 7.71
C LEU A 131 9.73 -15.61 7.50
N ARG A 132 9.84 -14.83 8.58
CA ARG A 132 9.69 -13.36 8.57
C ARG A 132 10.97 -12.69 9.02
N LEU A 133 11.53 -11.88 8.13
CA LEU A 133 12.80 -11.18 8.32
C LEU A 133 12.57 -9.69 8.06
N PRO A 134 12.00 -8.94 9.03
CA PRO A 134 11.65 -7.53 8.86
C PRO A 134 12.83 -6.63 8.46
N SER A 135 14.05 -6.99 8.86
CA SER A 135 15.27 -6.31 8.43
C SER A 135 16.37 -7.33 8.15
N ILE A 136 17.17 -7.08 7.11
CA ILE A 136 18.27 -7.96 6.71
C ILE A 136 19.58 -7.16 6.65
N GLY A 137 20.40 -7.37 7.68
CA GLY A 137 21.76 -6.86 7.78
C GLY A 137 22.83 -7.88 7.35
N GLU A 138 24.10 -7.47 7.40
CA GLU A 138 25.25 -8.36 7.17
C GLU A 138 25.32 -9.50 8.20
N SER A 139 24.79 -9.30 9.41
CA SER A 139 24.78 -10.30 10.48
C SER A 139 23.92 -11.53 10.17
N LEU A 140 23.05 -11.46 9.16
CA LEU A 140 22.11 -12.52 8.81
C LEU A 140 22.67 -13.54 7.80
N THR A 141 23.98 -13.75 7.76
CA THR A 141 24.60 -14.78 6.89
C THR A 141 24.08 -16.19 7.16
N HIS A 142 23.56 -16.44 8.35
CA HIS A 142 22.99 -17.72 8.78
C HIS A 142 21.56 -17.99 8.28
N ILE A 143 20.97 -17.08 7.49
CA ILE A 143 19.60 -17.20 6.95
C ILE A 143 19.35 -18.54 6.23
N PHE A 144 20.38 -19.14 5.62
CA PHE A 144 20.29 -20.41 4.90
C PHE A 144 19.94 -21.60 5.81
N LEU A 145 20.17 -21.50 7.13
CA LEU A 145 19.75 -22.52 8.09
C LEU A 145 18.22 -22.62 8.21
N PHE A 146 17.49 -21.59 7.78
CA PHE A 146 16.03 -21.54 7.84
C PHE A 146 15.37 -21.96 6.52
N LEU A 147 16.13 -22.35 5.51
CA LEU A 147 15.59 -22.86 4.24
C LEU A 147 15.04 -24.28 4.44
N SER A 148 13.73 -24.39 4.59
CA SER A 148 13.02 -25.66 4.78
C SER A 148 12.22 -26.06 3.54
N PRO A 149 12.19 -27.36 3.18
CA PRO A 149 11.28 -27.87 2.14
C PRO A 149 9.79 -27.66 2.45
N SER A 150 9.45 -27.40 3.73
CA SER A 150 8.08 -27.13 4.17
C SER A 150 7.69 -25.65 4.15
N LEU A 151 8.62 -24.77 3.73
CA LEU A 151 8.43 -23.33 3.71
C LEU A 151 7.38 -22.92 2.68
N GLN A 152 6.41 -22.12 3.13
CA GLN A 152 5.25 -21.66 2.36
C GLN A 152 5.19 -20.13 2.26
N ILE A 153 5.65 -19.43 3.30
CA ILE A 153 5.62 -17.97 3.38
C ILE A 153 7.01 -17.45 3.71
N VAL A 154 7.51 -16.54 2.87
CA VAL A 154 8.75 -15.79 3.12
C VAL A 154 8.44 -14.31 3.03
N GLU A 155 8.78 -13.57 4.07
CA GLU A 155 8.73 -12.11 4.10
C GLU A 155 10.13 -11.58 4.44
N MET A 156 10.71 -10.78 3.55
CA MET A 156 12.00 -10.11 3.74
C MET A 156 11.78 -8.61 3.64
N GLY A 157 12.18 -7.86 4.67
CA GLY A 157 12.09 -6.41 4.74
C GLY A 157 13.45 -5.76 4.95
N ASP A 158 13.48 -4.44 4.72
CA ASP A 158 14.61 -3.55 4.99
C ASP A 158 15.98 -4.17 4.69
N ILE A 159 16.12 -4.69 3.46
CA ILE A 159 17.37 -5.27 2.99
C ILE A 159 18.40 -4.14 2.93
N SER A 160 19.44 -4.24 3.75
CA SER A 160 20.56 -3.29 3.73
C SER A 160 21.41 -3.45 2.47
N TYR A 161 22.09 -2.39 2.04
CA TYR A 161 22.96 -2.42 0.85
C TYR A 161 24.04 -3.51 0.93
N SER A 162 24.58 -3.72 2.12
CA SER A 162 25.57 -4.75 2.37
C SER A 162 25.00 -6.18 2.33
N ALA A 163 23.71 -6.35 2.63
CA ALA A 163 23.04 -7.65 2.57
C ALA A 163 22.51 -8.03 1.18
N ILE A 164 22.69 -7.21 0.12
CA ILE A 164 22.23 -7.53 -1.26
C ILE A 164 22.67 -8.93 -1.68
N ARG A 165 23.94 -9.26 -1.45
CA ARG A 165 24.52 -10.53 -1.88
C ARG A 165 23.88 -11.70 -1.14
N ILE A 166 23.67 -11.55 0.16
CA ILE A 166 23.01 -12.56 1.01
C ILE A 166 21.58 -12.76 0.52
N ALA A 167 20.81 -11.69 0.33
CA ALA A 167 19.45 -11.75 -0.18
C ALA A 167 19.38 -12.38 -1.58
N THR A 168 20.29 -12.01 -2.48
CA THR A 168 20.37 -12.58 -3.84
C THR A 168 20.63 -14.07 -3.81
N SER A 169 21.61 -14.52 -3.02
CA SER A 169 21.93 -15.94 -2.85
C SER A 169 20.78 -16.71 -2.19
N PHE A 170 20.11 -16.11 -1.21
CA PHE A 170 18.93 -16.69 -0.58
C PHE A 170 17.79 -16.89 -1.58
N LEU A 171 17.45 -15.86 -2.35
CA LEU A 171 16.43 -15.93 -3.40
C LEU A 171 16.76 -16.97 -4.47
N ALA A 172 18.04 -17.12 -4.81
CA ALA A 172 18.50 -18.14 -5.75
C ALA A 172 18.33 -19.58 -5.24
N ALA A 173 18.39 -19.79 -3.92
CA ALA A 173 18.21 -21.10 -3.30
C ALA A 173 16.74 -21.49 -3.09
N LEU A 174 15.81 -20.52 -3.01
CA LEU A 174 14.39 -20.80 -2.74
C LEU A 174 13.75 -21.86 -3.67
N PRO A 175 13.99 -21.88 -5.00
CA PRO A 175 13.38 -22.89 -5.86
C PRO A 175 13.78 -24.34 -5.54
N SER A 176 15.02 -24.57 -5.09
CA SER A 176 15.48 -25.93 -4.72
C SER A 176 15.12 -26.29 -3.29
N GLU A 177 15.33 -25.35 -2.36
CA GLU A 177 15.21 -25.63 -0.93
C GLU A 177 13.78 -25.48 -0.40
N ALA A 178 12.94 -24.65 -1.05
CA ALA A 178 11.58 -24.34 -0.63
C ALA A 178 10.58 -24.48 -1.80
N PRO A 179 10.46 -25.66 -2.43
CA PRO A 179 9.61 -25.86 -3.62
C PRO A 179 8.11 -25.68 -3.35
N ARG A 180 7.69 -25.65 -2.08
CA ARG A 180 6.29 -25.43 -1.64
C ARG A 180 5.96 -23.96 -1.37
N LEU A 181 6.90 -23.05 -1.62
CA LEU A 181 6.71 -21.62 -1.36
C LEU A 181 5.53 -21.09 -2.17
N SER A 182 4.52 -20.56 -1.47
CA SER A 182 3.29 -20.03 -2.06
C SER A 182 3.13 -18.52 -1.87
N HIS A 183 3.81 -17.91 -0.90
CA HIS A 183 3.79 -16.46 -0.67
C HIS A 183 5.22 -15.92 -0.50
N LEU A 184 5.56 -14.91 -1.29
CA LEU A 184 6.84 -14.21 -1.20
C LEU A 184 6.60 -12.70 -1.15
N VAL A 185 7.09 -12.06 -0.09
CA VAL A 185 7.02 -10.61 0.11
C VAL A 185 8.43 -10.08 0.26
N LEU A 186 8.82 -9.15 -0.60
CA LEU A 186 10.09 -8.46 -0.56
C LEU A 186 9.85 -6.96 -0.37
N ARG A 187 10.40 -6.39 0.69
CA ARG A 187 10.29 -4.98 1.08
C ARG A 187 11.67 -4.37 1.29
N GLY A 188 11.78 -3.07 1.03
CA GLY A 188 12.93 -2.27 1.40
C GLY A 188 13.35 -1.35 0.26
N PRO A 189 14.10 -0.28 0.55
CA PRO A 189 14.48 0.76 -0.42
C PRO A 189 15.54 0.28 -1.44
N LEU A 190 15.88 -1.00 -1.39
CA LEU A 190 17.07 -1.53 -2.01
C LEU A 190 16.76 -2.14 -3.35
N LYS A 191 17.46 -1.61 -4.34
CA LYS A 191 17.33 -1.94 -5.75
C LYS A 191 17.99 -3.28 -6.08
N LEU A 192 17.28 -4.38 -5.84
CA LEU A 192 17.67 -5.69 -6.35
C LEU A 192 17.67 -5.63 -7.88
N GLY A 193 18.79 -6.06 -8.47
CA GLY A 193 18.91 -6.19 -9.91
C GLY A 193 17.99 -7.29 -10.44
N VAL A 194 17.57 -7.17 -11.69
CA VAL A 194 16.71 -8.16 -12.37
C VAL A 194 17.25 -9.59 -12.22
N THR A 195 18.57 -9.77 -12.30
CA THR A 195 19.24 -11.08 -12.18
C THR A 195 18.98 -11.76 -10.83
N ALA A 196 18.88 -11.00 -9.74
CA ALA A 196 18.60 -11.53 -8.40
C ALA A 196 17.16 -12.06 -8.26
N LEU A 197 16.24 -11.56 -9.09
CA LEU A 197 14.82 -11.91 -9.05
C LEU A 197 14.44 -12.97 -10.08
N VAL A 198 15.28 -13.25 -11.07
CA VAL A 198 15.05 -14.33 -12.06
C VAL A 198 14.72 -15.68 -11.40
N PRO A 199 15.39 -16.13 -10.33
CA PRO A 199 15.08 -17.41 -9.68
C PRO A 199 13.64 -17.54 -9.20
N ILE A 200 12.97 -16.42 -8.86
CA ILE A 200 11.56 -16.40 -8.41
C ILE A 200 10.64 -16.99 -9.49
N SER A 201 10.98 -16.82 -10.78
CA SER A 201 10.19 -17.38 -11.89
C SER A 201 10.15 -18.92 -11.92
N HIS A 202 10.98 -19.61 -11.14
CA HIS A 202 10.97 -21.07 -11.00
C HIS A 202 10.10 -21.56 -9.84
N LEU A 203 9.54 -20.67 -9.03
CA LEU A 203 8.65 -21.01 -7.91
C LEU A 203 7.25 -21.35 -8.42
N THR A 204 7.08 -22.53 -9.02
CA THR A 204 5.84 -22.93 -9.70
C THR A 204 4.59 -22.98 -8.81
N GLN A 205 4.76 -23.07 -7.49
CA GLN A 205 3.67 -23.07 -6.50
C GLN A 205 3.33 -21.66 -5.98
N LEU A 206 4.03 -20.62 -6.43
CA LEU A 206 3.84 -19.26 -5.94
C LEU A 206 2.46 -18.72 -6.33
N ARG A 207 1.69 -18.33 -5.33
CA ARG A 207 0.33 -17.76 -5.46
C ARG A 207 0.28 -16.27 -5.16
N SER A 208 1.13 -15.78 -4.25
CA SER A 208 1.28 -14.36 -3.97
C SER A 208 2.73 -13.93 -4.11
N LEU A 209 2.94 -12.85 -4.89
CA LEU A 209 4.22 -12.18 -5.01
C LEU A 209 4.03 -10.69 -4.77
N GLU A 210 4.69 -10.15 -3.76
CA GLU A 210 4.65 -8.73 -3.43
C GLU A 210 6.06 -8.14 -3.40
N LEU A 211 6.27 -7.08 -4.17
CA LEU A 211 7.55 -6.41 -4.35
C LEU A 211 7.36 -4.93 -4.02
N PHE A 212 7.92 -4.46 -2.90
CA PHE A 212 7.79 -3.09 -2.41
C PHE A 212 9.13 -2.37 -2.39
N ASP A 213 9.34 -1.50 -3.38
CA ASP A 213 10.51 -0.64 -3.53
C ASP A 213 11.85 -1.40 -3.68
N VAL A 214 11.77 -2.71 -3.95
CA VAL A 214 12.93 -3.62 -4.02
C VAL A 214 13.49 -3.84 -5.43
N VAL A 215 12.85 -3.34 -6.49
CA VAL A 215 13.21 -3.69 -7.88
C VAL A 215 13.53 -2.47 -8.71
N VAL A 216 14.62 -2.55 -9.48
CA VAL A 216 14.84 -1.66 -10.62
C VAL A 216 14.39 -2.37 -11.88
N LEU A 217 13.37 -1.80 -12.52
CA LEU A 217 12.88 -2.25 -13.81
C LEU A 217 13.41 -1.31 -14.90
N ASP A 218 14.41 -1.77 -15.63
CA ASP A 218 14.91 -1.13 -16.84
C ASP A 218 14.12 -1.56 -18.08
N ASN A 219 13.60 -2.79 -18.08
CA ASN A 219 12.83 -3.37 -19.17
C ASN A 219 11.76 -4.36 -18.66
N PHE A 220 10.92 -4.85 -19.58
CA PHE A 220 9.82 -5.76 -19.26
C PHE A 220 10.23 -7.24 -19.11
N ASN A 221 11.51 -7.59 -19.22
CA ASN A 221 11.96 -9.00 -19.23
C ASN A 221 11.73 -9.71 -17.89
N LEU A 222 11.83 -9.00 -16.77
CA LEU A 222 11.51 -9.61 -15.47
C LEU A 222 10.03 -9.98 -15.40
N LEU A 223 9.16 -9.05 -15.78
CA LEU A 223 7.71 -9.24 -15.75
C LEU A 223 7.26 -10.36 -16.69
N SER A 224 7.86 -10.47 -17.88
CA SER A 224 7.56 -11.58 -18.80
C SER A 224 7.98 -12.95 -18.25
N ARG A 225 9.03 -13.01 -17.42
CA ARG A 225 9.44 -14.23 -16.72
C ARG A 225 8.51 -14.55 -15.55
N LEU A 226 8.18 -13.56 -14.72
CA LEU A 226 7.22 -13.71 -13.63
C LEU A 226 5.82 -14.07 -14.15
N GLY A 227 5.48 -13.62 -15.36
CA GLY A 227 4.27 -13.98 -16.08
C GLY A 227 4.06 -15.48 -16.30
N ARG A 228 5.14 -16.28 -16.23
CA ARG A 228 5.11 -17.74 -16.37
C ARG A 228 4.69 -18.47 -15.09
N LEU A 229 4.52 -17.75 -13.99
CA LEU A 229 4.02 -18.30 -12.74
C LEU A 229 2.52 -18.59 -12.89
N THR A 230 2.20 -19.79 -13.38
CA THR A 230 0.84 -20.20 -13.77
C THR A 230 -0.14 -20.29 -12.59
N ASN A 231 0.37 -20.30 -11.35
CA ASN A 231 -0.44 -20.32 -10.13
C ASN A 231 -0.51 -18.96 -9.42
N LEU A 232 0.08 -17.91 -10.00
CA LEU A 232 0.09 -16.58 -9.38
C LEU A 232 -1.32 -15.96 -9.42
N GLU A 233 -1.90 -15.78 -8.23
CA GLU A 233 -3.24 -15.21 -8.03
C GLU A 233 -3.17 -13.75 -7.56
N THR A 234 -2.12 -13.40 -6.80
CA THR A 234 -1.89 -12.04 -6.29
C THR A 234 -0.52 -11.55 -6.72
N PHE A 235 -0.49 -10.38 -7.36
CA PHE A 235 0.75 -9.71 -7.72
C PHE A 235 0.69 -8.25 -7.30
N VAL A 236 1.61 -7.84 -6.43
CA VAL A 236 1.77 -6.45 -5.99
C VAL A 236 3.16 -5.97 -6.37
N LEU A 237 3.23 -4.89 -7.14
CA LEU A 237 4.45 -4.23 -7.55
C LEU A 237 4.38 -2.76 -7.16
N GLN A 238 5.18 -2.36 -6.19
CA GLN A 238 5.35 -0.96 -5.81
C GLN A 238 6.78 -0.55 -6.12
N LEU A 239 6.92 0.47 -6.96
CA LEU A 239 8.20 1.06 -7.34
C LEU A 239 8.36 2.44 -6.71
N ASP A 240 9.61 2.78 -6.42
CA ASP A 240 9.98 4.12 -5.99
C ASP A 240 10.26 5.04 -7.18
N THR A 241 10.46 6.33 -6.90
CA THR A 241 10.81 7.33 -7.91
C THR A 241 12.14 7.09 -8.58
N GLN A 242 13.06 6.44 -7.88
CA GLN A 242 14.41 6.29 -8.33
C GLN A 242 14.61 5.06 -9.24
N SER A 243 13.57 4.23 -9.41
CA SER A 243 13.60 3.00 -10.21
C SER A 243 12.98 3.17 -11.61
N LEU A 244 12.76 4.40 -12.06
CA LEU A 244 11.94 4.73 -13.24
C LEU A 244 12.70 4.85 -14.56
N ASN A 245 13.76 4.07 -14.75
CA ASN A 245 14.43 3.99 -16.06
C ASN A 245 13.71 3.05 -17.03
N TYR A 246 12.40 2.84 -16.84
CA TYR A 246 11.62 1.93 -17.65
C TYR A 246 11.36 2.53 -19.03
N CYS A 247 11.89 1.86 -20.05
CA CYS A 247 11.50 2.08 -21.45
C CYS A 247 10.50 1.01 -21.85
N SER A 248 9.35 1.42 -22.40
CA SER A 248 8.38 0.48 -22.95
C SER A 248 9.07 -0.34 -24.05
N PRO A 249 8.94 -1.68 -24.05
CA PRO A 249 9.55 -2.53 -25.07
C PRO A 249 8.99 -2.14 -26.44
N ASP A 250 9.83 -2.19 -27.49
CA ASP A 250 9.42 -1.96 -28.87
C ASP A 250 8.39 -3.01 -29.32
N HIS A 251 7.10 -2.83 -28.99
CA HIS A 251 5.90 -3.61 -29.38
C HIS A 251 6.03 -5.14 -29.54
N LYS A 252 7.10 -5.78 -29.05
CA LYS A 252 7.32 -7.21 -29.17
C LYS A 252 6.25 -7.87 -28.33
N THR A 253 5.40 -8.62 -29.03
CA THR A 253 4.26 -9.32 -28.47
C THR A 253 4.71 -10.12 -27.26
N LEU A 254 4.14 -9.79 -26.11
CA LEU A 254 4.37 -10.55 -24.89
C LEU A 254 3.91 -11.99 -25.12
N PRO A 255 4.59 -12.98 -24.52
CA PRO A 255 4.17 -14.37 -24.65
C PRO A 255 2.71 -14.50 -24.17
N ALA A 256 1.88 -15.08 -25.03
CA ALA A 256 0.49 -15.37 -24.71
C ALA A 256 0.40 -16.20 -23.42
N GLY A 257 -0.62 -15.94 -22.59
CA GLY A 257 -0.84 -16.67 -21.33
C GLY A 257 -0.10 -16.11 -20.10
N THR A 258 0.49 -14.91 -20.21
CA THR A 258 1.15 -14.26 -19.09
C THR A 258 0.13 -13.91 -17.97
N PHE A 259 0.39 -14.36 -16.74
CA PHE A 259 -0.48 -14.15 -15.57
C PHE A 259 -1.90 -14.74 -15.71
N ALA A 260 -2.02 -15.95 -16.25
CA ALA A 260 -3.32 -16.56 -16.58
C ALA A 260 -4.30 -16.77 -15.40
N LYS A 261 -3.83 -16.87 -14.14
CA LYS A 261 -4.67 -17.07 -12.95
C LYS A 261 -4.78 -15.84 -12.04
N LEU A 262 -4.29 -14.69 -12.48
CA LEU A 262 -4.21 -13.50 -11.65
C LEU A 262 -5.61 -12.98 -11.29
N ARG A 263 -5.87 -12.80 -9.99
CA ARG A 263 -7.12 -12.30 -9.42
C ARG A 263 -6.98 -10.92 -8.80
N THR A 264 -5.80 -10.65 -8.23
CA THR A 264 -5.49 -9.38 -7.58
C THR A 264 -4.22 -8.80 -8.18
N LEU A 265 -4.34 -7.59 -8.73
CA LEU A 265 -3.21 -6.79 -9.19
C LEU A 265 -3.12 -5.51 -8.35
N GLY A 266 -1.95 -5.27 -7.77
CA GLY A 266 -1.58 -3.96 -7.24
C GLY A 266 -0.34 -3.43 -7.93
N VAL A 267 -0.41 -2.22 -8.48
CA VAL A 267 0.71 -1.62 -9.19
C VAL A 267 0.88 -0.14 -8.85
N THR A 268 2.06 0.21 -8.35
CA THR A 268 2.54 1.59 -8.19
C THR A 268 3.75 1.76 -9.10
N ALA A 269 3.57 2.38 -10.27
CA ALA A 269 4.57 2.42 -11.34
C ALA A 269 4.34 3.59 -12.31
N THR A 270 5.21 3.79 -13.31
CA THR A 270 4.92 4.72 -14.42
C THR A 270 3.72 4.25 -15.24
N PHE A 271 3.04 5.17 -15.92
CA PHE A 271 1.92 4.84 -16.81
C PHE A 271 2.30 3.81 -17.89
N SER A 272 3.47 3.96 -18.51
CA SER A 272 3.92 3.02 -19.55
C SER A 272 4.03 1.59 -19.00
N LEU A 273 4.62 1.43 -17.82
CA LEU A 273 4.76 0.11 -17.20
C LEU A 273 3.40 -0.47 -16.79
N ILE A 274 2.50 0.36 -16.27
CA ILE A 274 1.13 -0.06 -15.95
C ILE A 274 0.41 -0.55 -17.21
N ASN A 275 0.46 0.19 -18.31
CA ASN A 275 -0.18 -0.20 -19.57
C ASN A 275 0.41 -1.51 -20.13
N ASP A 276 1.74 -1.62 -20.15
CA ASP A 276 2.42 -2.84 -20.61
C ASP A 276 2.04 -4.05 -19.75
N LEU A 277 1.93 -3.86 -18.43
CA LEU A 277 1.50 -4.91 -17.50
C LEU A 277 0.02 -5.30 -17.72
N LEU A 278 -0.89 -4.33 -17.91
CA LEU A 278 -2.30 -4.62 -18.20
C LEU A 278 -2.48 -5.34 -19.54
N HIS A 279 -1.67 -4.99 -20.55
CA HIS A 279 -1.64 -5.73 -21.81
C HIS A 279 -1.14 -7.16 -21.63
N ALA A 280 -0.13 -7.37 -20.77
CA ALA A 280 0.46 -8.67 -20.48
C ALA A 280 -0.52 -9.66 -19.84
N ILE A 281 -1.42 -9.18 -18.98
CA ILE A 281 -2.32 -10.04 -18.23
C ILE A 281 -3.32 -10.72 -19.17
N SER A 282 -3.29 -12.05 -19.18
CA SER A 282 -4.22 -12.90 -19.93
C SER A 282 -5.33 -13.50 -19.05
N SER A 283 -5.35 -13.21 -17.74
CA SER A 283 -6.41 -13.68 -16.85
C SER A 283 -7.72 -12.94 -17.15
N ASP A 284 -8.81 -13.67 -17.32
CA ASP A 284 -10.17 -13.12 -17.35
C ASP A 284 -10.76 -12.99 -15.93
N GLY A 285 -10.10 -13.57 -14.93
CA GLY A 285 -10.55 -13.66 -13.54
C GLY A 285 -10.05 -12.53 -12.63
N LEU A 286 -9.61 -11.41 -13.19
CA LEU A 286 -9.12 -10.27 -12.41
C LEU A 286 -10.28 -9.58 -11.67
N THR A 287 -10.24 -9.61 -10.34
CA THR A 287 -11.32 -9.12 -9.46
C THR A 287 -10.94 -7.86 -8.71
N VAL A 288 -9.67 -7.73 -8.31
CA VAL A 288 -9.17 -6.58 -7.54
C VAL A 288 -8.05 -5.92 -8.34
N LEU A 289 -8.22 -4.63 -8.61
CA LEU A 289 -7.28 -3.82 -9.36
C LEU A 289 -6.93 -2.57 -8.55
N ARG A 290 -5.66 -2.45 -8.13
CA ARG A 290 -5.12 -1.28 -7.45
C ARG A 290 -4.07 -0.65 -8.35
N ILE A 291 -4.34 0.57 -8.81
CA ILE A 291 -3.47 1.32 -9.72
C ILE A 291 -3.09 2.63 -9.05
N GLN A 292 -1.80 2.88 -8.96
CA GLN A 292 -1.25 4.10 -8.39
C GLN A 292 -0.12 4.62 -9.30
N PRO A 293 -0.45 5.43 -10.32
CA PRO A 293 0.56 5.94 -11.23
C PRO A 293 1.53 6.86 -10.49
N LEU A 294 2.82 6.64 -10.74
CA LEU A 294 3.92 7.47 -10.27
C LEU A 294 4.10 8.65 -11.23
N ILE A 295 3.93 9.85 -10.70
CA ILE A 295 4.27 11.07 -11.41
C ILE A 295 5.63 11.52 -10.95
N VAL A 296 6.59 11.42 -11.87
CA VAL A 296 7.96 11.86 -11.62
C VAL A 296 8.28 13.03 -12.50
N GLU A 297 8.98 13.99 -11.91
CA GLU A 297 9.54 15.09 -12.66
C GLU A 297 10.49 14.51 -13.70
N LEU A 298 10.12 14.67 -14.98
CA LEU A 298 11.08 14.52 -16.06
C LEU A 298 12.13 15.59 -15.83
N VAL A 299 13.11 15.30 -14.99
CA VAL A 299 14.33 16.06 -14.88
C VAL A 299 14.98 15.85 -16.24
N THR A 300 14.59 16.69 -17.19
CA THR A 300 15.30 16.86 -18.44
C THR A 300 16.67 17.35 -17.98
N ARG A 301 17.60 16.40 -17.79
CA ARG A 301 19.01 16.71 -17.61
C ARG A 301 19.40 17.38 -18.91
N LYS A 302 19.22 18.71 -18.96
CA LYS A 302 19.70 19.55 -20.06
C LYS A 302 21.19 19.28 -20.09
N LYS A 303 21.63 18.41 -21.02
CA LYS A 303 23.04 18.16 -21.26
C LYS A 303 23.62 19.50 -21.70
N LYS A 304 24.29 20.16 -20.74
CA LYS A 304 24.87 21.49 -20.87
C LYS A 304 25.98 21.39 -21.92
N GLY A 305 25.67 21.65 -23.19
CA GLY A 305 26.71 21.61 -24.24
C GLY A 305 26.26 21.46 -25.69
N ARG A 306 25.03 21.05 -26.00
CA ARG A 306 24.59 20.92 -27.40
C ARG A 306 23.35 21.77 -27.68
N LYS A 307 23.50 22.77 -28.56
CA LYS A 307 22.39 23.54 -29.15
C LYS A 307 21.61 22.66 -30.16
N GLU A 308 21.15 21.49 -29.74
CA GLU A 308 20.18 20.75 -30.54
C GLU A 308 18.83 21.47 -30.43
N ARG A 309 18.24 21.79 -31.58
CA ARG A 309 16.85 22.28 -31.68
C ARG A 309 15.93 21.15 -31.21
N SER A 310 15.77 20.98 -29.90
CA SER A 310 14.87 19.98 -29.35
C SER A 310 13.44 20.38 -29.66
N LEU A 311 12.69 19.48 -30.32
CA LEU A 311 11.24 19.56 -30.43
C LEU A 311 10.62 19.80 -29.03
N PRO A 312 9.54 20.60 -28.91
CA PRO A 312 8.87 20.83 -27.64
C PRO A 312 8.46 19.48 -27.05
N THR A 313 9.04 19.12 -25.90
CA THR A 313 8.64 17.91 -25.17
C THR A 313 7.21 18.14 -24.67
N PRO A 314 6.26 17.21 -24.94
CA PRO A 314 4.89 17.37 -24.47
C PRO A 314 4.88 17.59 -22.96
N THR A 315 4.02 18.50 -22.51
CA THR A 315 3.88 18.78 -21.09
C THR A 315 3.28 17.55 -20.40
N LEU A 316 3.62 17.34 -19.13
CA LEU A 316 3.09 16.23 -18.34
C LEU A 316 1.55 16.22 -18.33
N GLU A 317 0.94 17.41 -18.35
CA GLU A 317 -0.51 17.62 -18.41
C GLU A 317 -1.14 17.08 -19.70
N GLN A 318 -0.39 16.97 -20.80
CA GLN A 318 -0.88 16.39 -22.06
C GLN A 318 -0.67 14.87 -22.11
N LEU A 319 0.44 14.36 -21.56
CA LEU A 319 0.79 12.95 -21.67
C LEU A 319 -0.05 12.05 -20.74
N VAL A 320 -0.32 12.53 -19.52
CA VAL A 320 -1.09 11.78 -18.50
C VAL A 320 -2.50 11.41 -19.01
N PRO A 321 -3.30 12.37 -19.53
CA PRO A 321 -4.57 12.10 -20.22
C PRO A 321 -4.56 10.91 -21.19
N CYS A 322 -3.68 10.95 -22.21
CA CYS A 322 -3.67 9.94 -23.26
C CYS A 322 -3.33 8.55 -22.72
N LYS A 323 -2.35 8.47 -21.81
CA LYS A 323 -1.94 7.19 -21.21
C LYS A 323 -2.97 6.62 -20.27
N MET A 324 -3.71 7.49 -19.59
CA MET A 324 -4.80 7.08 -18.73
C MET A 324 -6.00 6.57 -19.54
N LYS A 325 -6.33 7.22 -20.66
CA LYS A 325 -7.36 6.75 -21.58
C LYS A 325 -7.05 5.35 -22.10
N GLU A 326 -5.84 5.14 -22.61
CA GLU A 326 -5.34 3.82 -23.06
C GLU A 326 -5.49 2.77 -21.96
N MET A 327 -5.08 3.10 -20.73
CA MET A 327 -5.20 2.22 -19.56
C MET A 327 -6.66 1.76 -19.32
N PHE A 328 -7.60 2.70 -19.33
CA PHE A 328 -9.01 2.42 -19.06
C PHE A 328 -9.73 1.73 -20.21
N GLU A 329 -9.31 1.96 -21.45
CA GLU A 329 -9.78 1.19 -22.61
C GLU A 329 -9.39 -0.29 -22.46
N ILE A 330 -8.17 -0.59 -22.00
CA ILE A 330 -7.74 -1.97 -21.69
C ILE A 330 -8.58 -2.57 -20.56
N ILE A 331 -8.75 -1.83 -19.46
CA ILE A 331 -9.49 -2.34 -18.29
C ILE A 331 -10.93 -2.65 -18.65
N SER A 332 -11.59 -1.75 -19.36
CA SER A 332 -12.99 -1.87 -19.76
C SER A 332 -13.19 -2.98 -20.79
N SER A 333 -12.28 -3.10 -21.76
CA SER A 333 -12.38 -4.14 -22.80
C SER A 333 -12.13 -5.54 -22.25
N LYS A 334 -11.14 -5.73 -21.36
CA LYS A 334 -10.80 -7.05 -20.82
C LYS A 334 -11.65 -7.47 -19.62
N TRP A 335 -11.97 -6.55 -18.71
CA TRP A 335 -12.51 -6.90 -17.40
C TRP A 335 -13.76 -6.12 -16.99
N SER A 336 -14.56 -5.65 -17.95
CA SER A 336 -15.86 -5.00 -17.70
C SER A 336 -16.78 -5.78 -16.75
N GLN A 337 -16.70 -7.10 -16.77
CA GLN A 337 -17.49 -7.99 -15.93
C GLN A 337 -16.69 -8.64 -14.78
N GLY A 338 -15.36 -8.59 -14.82
CA GLY A 338 -14.50 -9.28 -13.85
C GLY A 338 -14.17 -8.45 -12.62
N VAL A 339 -13.93 -7.14 -12.79
CA VAL A 339 -13.45 -6.27 -11.71
C VAL A 339 -14.58 -5.96 -10.73
N LEU A 340 -14.35 -6.34 -9.47
CA LEU A 340 -15.23 -6.07 -8.33
C LEU A 340 -14.72 -4.88 -7.51
N SER A 341 -13.39 -4.71 -7.41
CA SER A 341 -12.80 -3.60 -6.65
C SER A 341 -11.76 -2.87 -7.47
N LEU A 342 -11.97 -1.57 -7.67
CA LEU A 342 -11.05 -0.68 -8.35
C LEU A 342 -10.56 0.41 -7.39
N TYR A 343 -9.25 0.45 -7.18
CA TYR A 343 -8.57 1.49 -6.42
C TYR A 343 -7.68 2.26 -7.38
N LEU A 344 -7.96 3.55 -7.52
CA LEU A 344 -7.22 4.48 -8.35
C LEU A 344 -6.69 5.60 -7.46
N ASP A 345 -5.42 5.53 -7.10
CA ASP A 345 -4.72 6.60 -6.39
C ASP A 345 -3.66 7.20 -7.33
N MET A 346 -3.03 8.28 -6.91
CA MET A 346 -1.88 8.88 -7.57
C MET A 346 -0.79 9.09 -6.54
N LEU A 347 0.46 8.80 -6.91
CA LEU A 347 1.60 9.22 -6.10
C LEU A 347 2.30 10.39 -6.79
N ASP A 348 1.99 11.60 -6.34
CA ASP A 348 2.74 12.80 -6.72
C ASP A 348 3.95 12.94 -5.80
N THR A 349 5.11 12.61 -6.35
CA THR A 349 6.36 12.60 -5.59
C THR A 349 6.90 14.01 -5.34
N ARG A 350 6.32 15.01 -6.02
CA ARG A 350 6.59 16.43 -5.81
C ARG A 350 5.87 17.01 -4.61
N ALA A 351 4.87 16.31 -4.05
CA ALA A 351 4.12 16.78 -2.89
C ALA A 351 5.04 17.05 -1.67
N SER A 352 6.21 16.41 -1.62
CA SER A 352 7.28 16.69 -0.65
C SER A 352 7.76 18.15 -0.67
N TYR A 353 7.57 18.89 -1.77
CA TYR A 353 7.94 20.29 -1.94
C TYR A 353 6.78 21.28 -1.72
N GLY A 354 5.67 20.85 -1.10
CA GLY A 354 4.55 21.71 -0.75
C GLY A 354 3.70 22.19 -1.94
N ARG A 355 3.97 21.73 -3.16
CA ARG A 355 3.11 21.94 -4.34
C ARG A 355 2.39 20.64 -4.65
N THR A 356 1.14 20.52 -4.24
CA THR A 356 0.28 19.43 -4.70
C THR A 356 -0.20 19.77 -6.11
N GLN A 357 0.40 19.19 -7.14
CA GLN A 357 -0.14 19.35 -8.49
C GLN A 357 -1.43 18.56 -8.61
N THR A 358 -2.33 19.12 -9.38
CA THR A 358 -3.72 18.73 -9.43
C THR A 358 -4.00 18.17 -10.81
N PHE A 359 -4.03 16.84 -10.94
CA PHE A 359 -4.38 16.16 -12.19
C PHE A 359 -5.87 15.84 -12.22
N ASN A 360 -6.54 16.14 -13.34
CA ASN A 360 -7.95 15.85 -13.55
C ASN A 360 -8.10 14.53 -14.34
N LEU A 361 -9.06 13.71 -13.95
CA LEU A 361 -9.51 12.57 -14.74
C LEU A 361 -10.23 13.08 -15.98
N LEU A 362 -9.91 12.48 -17.11
CA LEU A 362 -10.61 12.75 -18.36
C LEU A 362 -12.05 12.24 -18.30
N GLU A 363 -12.94 12.95 -18.99
CA GLU A 363 -14.33 12.53 -19.18
C GLU A 363 -14.42 11.13 -19.80
N GLU A 364 -13.56 10.78 -20.77
CA GLU A 364 -13.62 9.45 -21.39
C GLU A 364 -13.19 8.33 -20.44
N VAL A 365 -12.25 8.61 -19.54
CA VAL A 365 -11.83 7.68 -18.48
C VAL A 365 -12.99 7.46 -17.51
N ILE A 366 -13.68 8.52 -17.13
CA ILE A 366 -14.85 8.47 -16.25
C ILE A 366 -15.98 7.69 -16.91
N ALA A 367 -16.29 7.98 -18.18
CA ALA A 367 -17.30 7.26 -18.96
C ALA A 367 -16.99 5.76 -19.06
N SER A 368 -15.72 5.39 -19.19
CA SER A 368 -15.28 3.99 -19.23
C SER A 368 -15.62 3.22 -17.94
N LEU A 369 -15.69 3.89 -16.79
CA LEU A 369 -16.11 3.26 -15.52
C LEU A 369 -17.56 2.77 -15.54
N ALA A 370 -18.41 3.30 -16.42
CA ALA A 370 -19.79 2.84 -16.59
C ALA A 370 -19.85 1.40 -17.11
N SER A 371 -18.79 0.94 -17.81
CA SER A 371 -18.72 -0.43 -18.32
C SER A 371 -18.45 -1.48 -17.23
N LEU A 372 -17.94 -1.05 -16.07
CA LEU A 372 -17.60 -1.91 -14.93
C LEU A 372 -18.86 -2.24 -14.10
N SER A 373 -19.81 -2.94 -14.69
CA SER A 373 -21.15 -3.15 -14.11
C SER A 373 -21.18 -4.03 -12.84
N ASN A 374 -20.13 -4.81 -12.58
CA ASN A 374 -20.00 -5.66 -11.39
C ASN A 374 -19.22 -5.00 -10.24
N LEU A 375 -18.89 -3.71 -10.35
CA LEU A 375 -18.09 -3.00 -9.37
C LEU A 375 -18.83 -2.92 -8.01
N GLU A 376 -18.17 -3.44 -6.97
CA GLU A 376 -18.60 -3.38 -5.57
C GLU A 376 -17.86 -2.27 -4.80
N THR A 377 -16.61 -1.99 -5.15
CA THR A 377 -15.76 -0.97 -4.49
C THR A 377 -15.09 -0.09 -5.53
N LEU A 378 -15.28 1.24 -5.41
CA LEU A 378 -14.58 2.23 -6.24
C LEU A 378 -13.94 3.31 -5.37
N HIS A 379 -12.62 3.30 -5.30
CA HIS A 379 -11.86 4.31 -4.57
C HIS A 379 -11.01 5.14 -5.52
N ILE A 380 -11.33 6.43 -5.66
CA ILE A 380 -10.54 7.39 -6.42
C ILE A 380 -9.94 8.40 -5.44
N LYS A 381 -8.61 8.48 -5.38
CA LYS A 381 -7.87 9.34 -4.44
C LYS A 381 -6.88 10.24 -5.17
N LYS A 382 -6.74 11.48 -4.67
CA LYS A 382 -5.81 12.52 -5.18
C LYS A 382 -6.01 12.95 -6.65
N TRP A 383 -7.06 12.48 -7.31
CA TRP A 383 -7.50 12.96 -8.61
C TRP A 383 -8.49 14.13 -8.51
N GLY A 384 -8.59 14.94 -9.56
CA GLY A 384 -9.69 15.87 -9.77
C GLY A 384 -10.68 15.27 -10.74
N ILE A 385 -11.95 15.58 -10.59
CA ILE A 385 -13.01 15.16 -11.49
C ILE A 385 -13.85 16.40 -11.76
N GLU A 386 -13.63 17.01 -12.91
CA GLU A 386 -14.45 18.13 -13.36
C GLU A 386 -15.88 17.64 -13.57
N ASN A 387 -16.87 18.47 -13.22
CA ASN A 387 -18.29 18.16 -13.39
C ASN A 387 -18.70 16.81 -12.77
N LEU A 388 -18.16 16.46 -11.59
CA LEU A 388 -18.47 15.21 -10.90
C LEU A 388 -19.99 15.00 -10.75
N ASP A 389 -20.75 16.05 -10.45
CA ASP A 389 -22.22 15.99 -10.38
C ASP A 389 -22.86 15.44 -11.67
N TYR A 390 -22.40 15.89 -12.85
CA TYR A 390 -22.89 15.40 -14.13
C TYR A 390 -22.52 13.93 -14.34
N HIS A 391 -21.26 13.58 -14.11
CA HIS A 391 -20.78 12.21 -14.33
C HIS A 391 -21.46 11.20 -13.41
N ILE A 392 -21.66 11.51 -12.12
CA ILE A 392 -22.36 10.62 -11.19
C ILE A 392 -23.76 10.27 -11.68
N LYS A 393 -24.48 11.23 -12.27
CA LYS A 393 -25.82 10.97 -12.81
C LYS A 393 -25.81 9.98 -13.97
N GLN A 394 -24.72 9.95 -14.74
CA GLN A 394 -24.53 9.00 -15.84
C GLN A 394 -24.02 7.63 -15.36
N LEU A 395 -23.13 7.61 -14.35
CA LEU A 395 -22.46 6.40 -13.90
C LEU A 395 -23.28 5.55 -12.92
N ALA A 396 -23.96 6.20 -11.97
CA ALA A 396 -24.66 5.49 -10.89
C ALA A 396 -25.63 4.40 -11.37
N PRO A 397 -26.40 4.57 -12.48
CA PRO A 397 -27.27 3.52 -13.01
C PRO A 397 -26.56 2.21 -13.39
N SER A 398 -25.27 2.27 -13.73
CA SER A 398 -24.47 1.09 -14.08
C SER A 398 -23.93 0.35 -12.85
N TRP A 399 -23.90 0.99 -11.67
CA TRP A 399 -23.24 0.48 -10.46
C TRP A 399 -24.23 -0.08 -9.45
N LYS A 400 -25.06 -1.03 -9.89
CA LYS A 400 -26.13 -1.60 -9.04
C LYS A 400 -25.59 -2.37 -7.83
N LYS A 401 -24.37 -2.91 -7.94
CA LYS A 401 -23.72 -3.74 -6.91
C LYS A 401 -22.77 -2.96 -5.99
N ILE A 402 -22.61 -1.65 -6.20
CA ILE A 402 -21.63 -0.88 -5.46
C ILE A 402 -22.01 -0.77 -3.98
N ARG A 403 -21.00 -0.97 -3.13
CA ARG A 403 -21.09 -1.02 -1.67
C ARG A 403 -20.27 0.10 -1.03
N GLU A 404 -19.12 0.40 -1.63
CA GLU A 404 -18.19 1.43 -1.20
C GLU A 404 -17.83 2.35 -2.37
N LEU A 405 -18.07 3.64 -2.21
CA LEU A 405 -17.80 4.66 -3.21
C LEU A 405 -17.03 5.82 -2.57
N GLU A 406 -15.75 5.95 -2.90
CA GLU A 406 -14.90 7.02 -2.41
C GLU A 406 -14.39 7.91 -3.54
N PHE A 407 -14.72 9.19 -3.48
CA PHE A 407 -14.16 10.21 -4.36
C PHE A 407 -13.20 11.16 -3.62
N PRO A 408 -12.32 11.86 -4.35
CA PRO A 408 -11.35 12.77 -3.77
C PRO A 408 -12.02 14.01 -3.15
N LEU A 409 -11.79 14.25 -1.87
CA LEU A 409 -12.36 15.39 -1.14
C LEU A 409 -11.56 16.69 -1.29
N HIS A 410 -10.36 16.65 -1.88
CA HIS A 410 -9.40 17.73 -1.74
C HIS A 410 -9.62 18.93 -2.68
N ARG A 411 -10.59 18.89 -3.60
CA ARG A 411 -10.75 19.93 -4.63
C ARG A 411 -12.14 20.56 -4.64
N SER A 412 -12.19 21.85 -4.96
CA SER A 412 -13.41 22.64 -5.08
C SER A 412 -14.34 22.17 -6.18
N ASN A 413 -13.80 21.52 -7.22
CA ASN A 413 -14.54 21.17 -8.44
C ASN A 413 -15.16 19.75 -8.38
N ASN A 414 -14.88 19.00 -7.30
CA ASN A 414 -15.38 17.64 -7.11
C ASN A 414 -16.64 17.62 -6.24
N THR A 415 -17.46 18.66 -6.30
CA THR A 415 -18.70 18.71 -5.54
C THR A 415 -19.84 18.05 -6.31
N ILE A 416 -20.76 17.45 -5.57
CA ILE A 416 -22.05 17.03 -6.11
C ILE A 416 -23.18 17.77 -5.43
N GLY A 417 -24.25 17.96 -6.18
CA GLY A 417 -25.51 18.44 -5.66
C GLY A 417 -26.30 17.33 -4.96
N LEU A 418 -27.30 17.74 -4.18
CA LEU A 418 -28.25 16.80 -3.57
C LEU A 418 -29.01 15.98 -4.64
N GLY A 419 -29.22 16.53 -5.83
CA GLY A 419 -29.83 15.81 -6.94
C GLY A 419 -29.05 14.57 -7.38
N ALA A 420 -27.72 14.67 -7.49
CA ALA A 420 -26.87 13.51 -7.79
C ALA A 420 -26.86 12.50 -6.63
N LEU A 421 -26.87 12.98 -5.38
CA LEU A 421 -26.95 12.12 -4.20
C LEU A 421 -28.24 11.27 -4.18
N ARG A 422 -29.36 11.85 -4.64
CA ARG A 422 -30.61 11.11 -4.87
C ARG A 422 -30.43 9.98 -5.88
N ILE A 423 -29.75 10.28 -6.99
CA ILE A 423 -29.56 9.33 -8.08
C ILE A 423 -28.67 8.18 -7.63
N ILE A 424 -27.64 8.46 -6.83
CA ILE A 424 -26.85 7.44 -6.14
C ILE A 424 -27.78 6.56 -5.28
N ALA A 425 -28.58 7.15 -4.40
CA ALA A 425 -29.46 6.38 -3.52
C ALA A 425 -30.48 5.52 -4.30
N ALA A 426 -31.00 6.03 -5.42
CA ALA A 426 -31.96 5.28 -6.25
C ALA A 426 -31.29 4.16 -7.06
N SER A 427 -30.06 4.38 -7.52
CA SER A 427 -29.37 3.49 -8.48
C SER A 427 -28.44 2.48 -7.82
N CYS A 428 -27.96 2.76 -6.61
CA CYS A 428 -26.95 1.99 -5.87
C CYS A 428 -27.51 1.46 -4.55
N PRO A 429 -28.54 0.59 -4.55
CA PRO A 429 -29.27 0.21 -3.34
C PRO A 429 -28.43 -0.53 -2.27
N HIS A 430 -27.28 -1.07 -2.66
CA HIS A 430 -26.37 -1.80 -1.78
C HIS A 430 -25.26 -0.92 -1.17
N LEU A 431 -25.24 0.37 -1.47
CA LEU A 431 -24.19 1.29 -1.02
C LEU A 431 -24.30 1.51 0.50
N HIS A 432 -23.25 1.15 1.24
CA HIS A 432 -23.17 1.31 2.69
C HIS A 432 -22.14 2.35 3.14
N SER A 433 -21.15 2.67 2.31
CA SER A 433 -20.13 3.70 2.57
C SER A 433 -19.98 4.64 1.37
N LEU A 434 -20.14 5.94 1.61
CA LEU A 434 -19.99 6.98 0.59
C LEU A 434 -19.04 8.06 1.10
N GLN A 435 -18.00 8.40 0.33
CA GLN A 435 -17.15 9.56 0.55
C GLN A 435 -17.23 10.50 -0.65
N ILE A 436 -17.75 11.72 -0.45
CA ILE A 436 -17.91 12.70 -1.52
C ILE A 436 -18.03 14.14 -0.99
N CYS A 437 -17.62 15.14 -1.79
CA CYS A 437 -17.90 16.53 -1.45
C CYS A 437 -19.32 16.90 -1.89
N ILE A 438 -20.08 17.57 -1.02
CA ILE A 438 -21.44 18.00 -1.31
C ILE A 438 -21.46 19.53 -1.39
N GLU A 439 -22.04 20.06 -2.46
CA GLU A 439 -22.30 21.49 -2.62
C GLU A 439 -23.71 21.84 -2.11
N PRO A 440 -23.82 22.65 -1.05
CA PRO A 440 -25.09 23.01 -0.43
C PRO A 440 -26.06 23.79 -1.31
N LEU A 441 -25.53 24.51 -2.32
CA LEU A 441 -26.24 25.57 -3.03
C LEU A 441 -26.94 25.09 -4.31
N SER A 442 -26.77 23.83 -4.71
CA SER A 442 -27.39 23.30 -5.95
C SER A 442 -28.88 22.95 -5.78
N VAL A 443 -29.54 23.48 -4.76
CA VAL A 443 -30.87 23.05 -4.35
C VAL A 443 -31.92 23.70 -5.25
N THR A 444 -32.41 22.94 -6.21
CA THR A 444 -33.77 23.15 -6.71
C THR A 444 -34.72 22.90 -5.52
N SER A 445 -35.58 23.88 -5.23
CA SER A 445 -36.59 23.80 -4.17
C SER A 445 -37.27 22.44 -4.22
N LEU A 446 -37.14 21.66 -3.13
CA LEU A 446 -37.89 20.42 -2.94
C LEU A 446 -39.35 20.77 -3.14
N THR A 447 -39.92 20.40 -4.29
CA THR A 447 -41.36 20.50 -4.50
C THR A 447 -42.05 19.66 -3.43
N ASN A 448 -43.28 20.02 -3.07
CA ASN A 448 -44.04 19.44 -1.95
C ASN A 448 -44.28 17.91 -2.04
N ASP A 449 -43.78 17.22 -3.06
CA ASP A 449 -43.95 15.79 -3.29
C ASP A 449 -42.90 14.92 -2.55
N MET A 450 -42.47 15.34 -1.35
CA MET A 450 -41.52 14.58 -0.51
C MET A 450 -42.05 13.20 -0.08
N ALA A 451 -43.36 12.98 -0.14
CA ALA A 451 -43.99 11.73 0.26
C ALA A 451 -43.64 10.55 -0.67
N SER A 452 -43.34 10.82 -1.94
CA SER A 452 -42.93 9.77 -2.90
C SER A 452 -41.44 9.44 -2.84
N TYR A 453 -40.66 10.09 -1.96
CA TYR A 453 -39.19 10.07 -1.97
C TYR A 453 -38.54 9.32 -0.79
N VAL A 454 -39.31 8.63 0.06
CA VAL A 454 -38.71 7.83 1.14
C VAL A 454 -38.01 6.62 0.55
N LEU A 455 -36.69 6.71 0.39
CA LEU A 455 -35.85 5.61 -0.03
C LEU A 455 -35.43 4.83 1.21
N ASN A 456 -35.75 3.55 1.28
CA ASN A 456 -35.23 2.66 2.32
C ASN A 456 -33.79 2.24 1.98
N HIS A 457 -32.89 3.22 1.92
CA HIS A 457 -31.52 3.03 1.48
C HIS A 457 -30.60 2.59 2.62
N GLY A 458 -29.67 1.66 2.35
CA GLY A 458 -28.78 1.03 3.34
C GLY A 458 -27.50 1.80 3.71
N LEU A 459 -27.41 3.10 3.43
CA LEU A 459 -26.17 3.87 3.66
C LEU A 459 -25.92 4.06 5.16
N ARG A 460 -24.76 3.62 5.65
CA ARG A 460 -24.40 3.67 7.08
C ARG A 460 -23.30 4.69 7.39
N LYS A 461 -22.38 4.88 6.45
CA LYS A 461 -21.24 5.80 6.58
C LYS A 461 -21.26 6.83 5.45
N LEU A 462 -21.24 8.11 5.82
CA LEU A 462 -21.13 9.23 4.90
C LEU A 462 -19.92 10.08 5.32
N SER A 463 -18.86 10.06 4.52
CA SER A 463 -17.74 10.99 4.67
C SER A 463 -17.95 12.18 3.72
N VAL A 464 -18.03 13.37 4.29
CA VAL A 464 -18.40 14.60 3.58
C VAL A 464 -17.38 15.70 3.75
N GLY A 465 -17.37 16.59 2.76
CA GLY A 465 -16.63 17.83 2.81
C GLY A 465 -17.27 18.89 1.94
N SER A 466 -16.95 20.14 2.24
CA SER A 466 -17.30 21.29 1.41
C SER A 466 -16.10 21.74 0.57
N SER A 467 -16.38 22.44 -0.53
CA SER A 467 -15.35 23.13 -1.30
C SER A 467 -14.68 24.19 -0.41
N SER A 468 -13.35 24.26 -0.48
CA SER A 468 -12.57 25.28 0.22
C SER A 468 -13.00 26.65 -0.31
N GLY A 469 -13.55 27.51 0.55
CA GLY A 469 -14.05 28.83 0.18
C GLY A 469 -15.57 28.94 0.01
N SER A 470 -16.33 27.86 0.19
CA SER A 470 -17.79 27.99 0.33
C SER A 470 -18.10 28.90 1.52
N LYS A 471 -19.10 29.77 1.35
CA LYS A 471 -19.68 30.50 2.49
C LYS A 471 -20.17 29.48 3.52
N ALA A 472 -20.07 29.87 4.79
CA ALA A 472 -20.66 29.14 5.89
C ALA A 472 -22.15 28.88 5.59
N LEU A 473 -22.59 27.65 5.83
CA LEU A 473 -23.97 27.24 5.75
C LEU A 473 -24.82 28.06 6.73
N ASP A 474 -25.90 28.68 6.27
CA ASP A 474 -26.87 29.26 7.18
C ASP A 474 -27.70 28.18 7.89
N ALA A 475 -28.39 28.55 8.97
CA ALA A 475 -29.20 27.62 9.76
C ALA A 475 -30.37 27.00 8.96
N GLY A 476 -30.87 27.67 7.91
CA GLY A 476 -31.88 27.14 7.00
C GLY A 476 -31.31 26.03 6.14
N GLN A 477 -30.15 26.25 5.53
CA GLN A 477 -29.44 25.30 4.69
C GLN A 477 -29.04 24.04 5.47
N ARG A 478 -28.51 24.18 6.70
CA ARG A 478 -28.16 23.03 7.55
C ARG A 478 -29.39 22.16 7.84
N ARG A 479 -30.51 22.78 8.25
CA ARG A 479 -31.78 22.07 8.49
C ARG A 479 -32.31 21.40 7.24
N PHE A 480 -32.20 22.07 6.10
CA PHE A 480 -32.62 21.54 4.82
C PHE A 480 -31.81 20.30 4.43
N ILE A 481 -30.47 20.38 4.49
CA ILE A 481 -29.58 19.25 4.18
C ILE A 481 -29.83 18.10 5.15
N ALA A 482 -29.91 18.36 6.46
CA ALA A 482 -30.19 17.32 7.46
C ALA A 482 -31.53 16.61 7.18
N ARG A 483 -32.59 17.37 6.87
CA ARG A 483 -33.88 16.81 6.47
C ARG A 483 -33.77 15.98 5.20
N TYR A 484 -33.08 16.49 4.20
CA TYR A 484 -32.86 15.78 2.94
C TYR A 484 -32.15 14.44 3.16
N LEU A 485 -31.01 14.45 3.85
CA LEU A 485 -30.24 13.25 4.19
C LEU A 485 -31.07 12.27 5.03
N SER A 486 -31.88 12.76 5.97
CA SER A 486 -32.74 11.90 6.79
C SER A 486 -33.75 11.13 5.94
N VAL A 487 -34.24 11.71 4.84
CA VAL A 487 -35.24 11.09 3.96
C VAL A 487 -34.59 10.12 3.00
N VAL A 488 -33.45 10.50 2.41
CA VAL A 488 -32.73 9.68 1.42
C VAL A 488 -31.96 8.52 2.08
N PHE A 489 -31.39 8.74 3.26
CA PHE A 489 -30.57 7.78 3.99
C PHE A 489 -31.05 7.62 5.45
N PRO A 490 -32.19 6.93 5.65
CA PRO A 490 -32.82 6.82 6.96
C PRO A 490 -31.96 6.09 8.02
N VAL A 491 -31.00 5.26 7.61
CA VAL A 491 -30.14 4.44 8.49
C VAL A 491 -28.70 4.96 8.61
N LEU A 492 -28.44 6.20 8.18
CA LEU A 492 -27.11 6.80 8.27
C LEU A 492 -26.69 6.98 9.74
N THR A 493 -25.65 6.26 10.18
CA THR A 493 -25.19 6.24 11.58
C THR A 493 -23.95 7.09 11.82
N THR A 494 -23.05 7.09 10.83
CA THR A 494 -21.72 7.68 10.94
C THR A 494 -21.58 8.76 9.87
N MET A 495 -21.33 9.98 10.30
CA MET A 495 -20.93 11.06 9.41
C MET A 495 -19.54 11.54 9.79
N GLU A 496 -18.62 11.48 8.83
CA GLU A 496 -17.22 11.86 9.01
C GLU A 496 -16.91 13.10 8.18
N THR A 497 -16.01 13.94 8.69
CA THR A 497 -15.56 15.15 8.03
C THR A 497 -14.04 15.21 8.06
N HIS A 498 -13.45 15.74 6.99
CA HIS A 498 -12.00 15.80 6.87
C HIS A 498 -11.44 17.16 7.31
N PRO A 499 -10.18 17.21 7.80
CA PRO A 499 -9.54 18.47 8.17
C PRO A 499 -9.61 19.50 7.05
N GLY A 500 -9.98 20.74 7.39
CA GLY A 500 -10.13 21.84 6.43
C GLY A 500 -11.37 21.77 5.54
N ARG A 501 -12.39 20.97 5.89
CA ARG A 501 -13.62 20.78 5.09
C ARG A 501 -14.91 21.14 5.84
N ASN A 502 -14.90 22.28 6.53
CA ASN A 502 -16.06 22.79 7.29
C ASN A 502 -16.60 21.77 8.31
N LYS A 503 -15.69 21.14 9.06
CA LYS A 503 -16.03 20.10 10.05
C LYS A 503 -17.16 20.54 10.98
N GLU A 504 -17.06 21.73 11.57
CA GLU A 504 -18.06 22.27 12.50
C GLU A 504 -19.47 22.35 11.88
N GLU A 505 -19.57 22.72 10.60
CA GLU A 505 -20.87 22.84 9.94
C GLU A 505 -21.52 21.48 9.70
N TRP A 506 -20.72 20.51 9.27
CA TRP A 506 -21.16 19.15 9.05
C TRP A 506 -21.46 18.44 10.36
N ASP A 507 -20.74 18.71 11.45
CA ASP A 507 -21.06 18.20 12.78
C ASP A 507 -22.46 18.68 13.21
N LEU A 508 -22.80 19.95 12.98
CA LEU A 508 -24.16 20.48 13.23
C LEU A 508 -25.23 19.86 12.32
N VAL A 509 -24.90 19.58 11.04
CA VAL A 509 -25.81 18.84 10.15
C VAL A 509 -26.04 17.41 10.68
N HIS A 510 -25.02 16.77 11.24
CA HIS A 510 -25.11 15.43 11.82
C HIS A 510 -26.04 15.41 13.03
N GLU A 511 -25.90 16.38 13.93
CA GLU A 511 -26.75 16.52 15.12
C GLU A 511 -28.21 16.70 14.71
N LEU A 512 -28.48 17.59 13.76
CA LEU A 512 -29.84 17.80 13.21
C LEU A 512 -30.38 16.52 12.57
N LEU A 513 -29.56 15.78 11.82
CA LEU A 513 -29.93 14.51 11.21
C LEU A 513 -30.33 13.47 12.26
N ARG A 514 -29.54 13.33 13.33
CA ARG A 514 -29.83 12.38 14.43
C ARG A 514 -31.15 12.69 15.12
N MET A 515 -31.39 13.96 15.43
CA MET A 515 -32.67 14.39 16.02
C MET A 515 -33.85 14.04 15.11
N LEU A 516 -33.74 14.25 13.79
CA LEU A 516 -34.80 13.91 12.84
C LEU A 516 -35.03 12.39 12.73
N GLN A 517 -33.98 11.57 12.82
CA GLN A 517 -34.08 10.12 12.82
C GLN A 517 -34.72 9.60 14.12
N GLU A 518 -34.43 10.20 15.26
CA GLU A 518 -35.05 9.88 16.56
C GLU A 518 -36.54 10.16 16.55
N VAL A 519 -36.95 11.36 16.13
CA VAL A 519 -38.38 11.72 16.01
C VAL A 519 -39.13 10.71 15.14
N ARG A 520 -38.54 10.32 14.00
CA ARG A 520 -39.15 9.30 13.13
C ARG A 520 -39.29 7.94 13.82
N ARG A 521 -38.28 7.54 14.60
CA ARG A 521 -38.31 6.28 15.35
C ARG A 521 -39.42 6.31 16.39
N ASP A 522 -39.57 7.43 17.10
CA ASP A 522 -40.64 7.62 18.08
C ASP A 522 -42.03 7.58 17.42
N ASP A 523 -42.19 8.20 16.26
CA ASP A 523 -43.44 8.16 15.51
C ASP A 523 -43.76 6.76 14.97
N MET A 524 -42.75 6.01 14.51
CA MET A 524 -42.92 4.59 14.16
C MET A 524 -43.35 3.77 15.37
N ASN A 525 -42.73 3.98 16.53
CA ASN A 525 -43.09 3.29 17.78
C ASN A 525 -44.52 3.62 18.22
N ARG A 526 -44.95 4.88 18.11
CA ARG A 526 -46.33 5.31 18.40
C ARG A 526 -47.35 4.65 17.47
N ASN A 527 -46.98 4.45 16.19
CA ASN A 527 -47.86 3.81 15.22
C ASN A 527 -47.95 2.29 15.41
N LEU A 528 -46.93 1.64 15.98
CA LEU A 528 -46.98 0.22 16.35
C LEU A 528 -47.83 -0.06 17.59
N GLN A 529 -48.12 0.95 18.40
CA GLN A 529 -48.95 0.84 19.61
C GLN A 529 -50.45 1.09 19.35
N LYS A 530 -50.80 1.58 18.17
CA LYS A 530 -52.19 1.77 17.72
C LYS A 530 -52.64 0.55 16.95
#